data_AF-A0A6L6TCI2-F1
#
_entry.id   AF-A0A6L6TCI2-F1
#
_cell.length_a   1.000
_cell.length_b   1.000
_cell.length_c   1.000
_cell.angle_alpha   90.00
_cell.angle_beta   90.00
_cell.angle_gamma   90.00
#
_symmetry.space_group_name_H-M   'P 1'
#
loop_
_entity.id
_entity.type
_entity.pdbx_description
1 polymer ?
#
loop_
_entity_poly.entity_id
_entity_poly.type
_entity_poly.pdbx_seq_one_letter_code
_entity_poly.pdbx_strand_id
1 'polypeptide(L)' 'MEPLQTIKSDLVKTADHLNALSKAMTGHAKFMEARATPETKIDVRAHIKSIDGVADELRSVAAKITDTALPATSNRQIAR' A
#
# COMPACT_ATOMS: atom_id res chain seq x y z
N MET A 1 -9.12 17.68 -11.16
CA MET A 1 -8.07 17.49 -10.14
C MET A 1 -7.47 16.09 -10.31
N GLU A 2 -6.96 15.81 -11.52
CA GLU A 2 -6.66 14.44 -12.00
C GLU A 2 -5.39 13.79 -11.38
N PRO A 3 -4.26 14.49 -11.21
CA PRO A 3 -3.02 13.83 -10.81
C PRO A 3 -3.06 13.17 -9.43
N LEU A 4 -3.75 13.79 -8.46
CA LEU A 4 -3.86 13.25 -7.10
C LEU A 4 -4.72 11.99 -7.04
N GLN A 5 -5.79 11.91 -7.84
CA GLN A 5 -6.62 10.71 -7.92
C GLN A 5 -5.89 9.57 -8.63
N THR A 6 -5.06 9.88 -9.64
CA THR A 6 -4.16 8.90 -10.25
C THR A 6 -3.14 8.36 -9.25
N ILE A 7 -2.46 9.24 -8.50
CA ILE A 7 -1.49 8.83 -7.46
C ILE A 7 -2.17 7.94 -6.42
N LYS A 8 -3.37 8.29 -5.97
CA LYS A 8 -4.16 7.47 -5.04
C LYS A 8 -4.43 6.07 -5.61
N SER A 9 -4.88 5.99 -6.86
CA SER A 9 -5.14 4.71 -7.55
C SER A 9 -3.88 3.85 -7.64
N ASP A 10 -2.75 4.46 -8.00
CA ASP A 10 -1.47 3.77 -8.15
C ASP A 10 -0.91 3.26 -6.82
N LEU A 11 -1.07 4.02 -5.73
CA LEU A 11 -0.72 3.58 -4.38
C LEU A 11 -1.53 2.34 -3.96
N VAL A 12 -2.85 2.35 -4.20
CA VAL A 12 -3.73 1.21 -3.89
C VAL A 12 -3.35 -0.02 -4.72
N LYS A 13 -3.16 0.13 -6.03
CA LYS A 13 -2.72 -0.96 -6.91
C LYS A 13 -1.39 -1.55 -6.45
N THR A 14 -0.42 -0.71 -6.11
CA THR A 14 0.89 -1.16 -5.63
C THR A 14 0.73 -1.98 -4.33
N ALA A 15 -0.09 -1.52 -3.39
CA ALA A 15 -0.39 -2.26 -2.16
C ALA A 15 -1.05 -3.63 -2.43
N ASP A 16 -1.92 -3.73 -3.44
CA ASP A 16 -2.56 -5.00 -3.82
C ASP A 16 -1.55 -5.98 -4.44
N HIS A 17 -0.64 -5.48 -5.27
CA HIS A 17 0.43 -6.29 -5.86
C HIS A 17 1.40 -6.82 -4.77
N LEU A 18 1.75 -5.98 -3.79
CA LEU A 18 2.57 -6.39 -2.65
C LEU A 18 1.88 -7.46 -1.79
N ASN A 19 0.59 -7.32 -1.53
CA ASN A 19 -0.19 -8.36 -0.83
C ASN A 19 -0.24 -9.68 -1.61
N ALA A 20 -0.37 -9.63 -2.94
CA ALA A 20 -0.33 -10.83 -3.78
C ALA A 20 1.05 -11.51 -3.73
N LEU A 21 2.13 -10.71 -3.78
CA LEU A 21 3.50 -11.19 -3.65
C LEU A 21 3.74 -11.85 -2.28
N SER A 22 3.34 -11.21 -1.19
CA SER A 22 3.43 -11.76 0.17
C SER A 22 2.74 -13.13 0.30
N LYS A 23 1.52 -13.27 -0.26
CA LYS A 23 0.79 -14.55 -0.29
C LYS A 23 1.52 -15.62 -1.08
N ALA A 24 2.07 -15.28 -2.26
CA ALA A 24 2.84 -16.21 -3.07
C ALA A 24 4.13 -16.67 -2.35
N MET A 25 4.84 -15.74 -1.71
CA MET A 25 6.07 -16.01 -0.96
C MET A 25 5.81 -16.87 0.29
N THR A 26 4.64 -16.76 0.91
CA THR A 26 4.25 -17.60 2.06
C THR A 26 4.29 -19.09 1.72
N GLY A 27 3.92 -19.48 0.51
CA GLY A 27 4.05 -20.87 0.05
C GLY A 27 5.51 -21.31 -0.05
N HIS A 28 6.37 -20.43 -0.57
CA HIS A 28 7.81 -20.68 -0.70
C HIS A 28 8.50 -20.79 0.68
N ALA A 29 8.15 -19.93 1.64
CA ALA A 29 8.68 -19.97 3.00
C ALA A 29 8.37 -21.32 3.69
N LYS A 30 7.14 -21.82 3.58
CA LYS A 30 6.75 -23.14 4.12
C LYS A 30 7.54 -24.29 3.49
N PHE A 31 7.76 -24.21 2.17
CA PHE A 31 8.56 -25.20 1.45
C PHE A 31 10.02 -25.19 1.89
N MET A 32 10.62 -24.01 2.07
CA MET A 32 11.99 -23.87 2.57
C MET A 32 12.12 -24.41 4.00
N GLU A 33 11.18 -24.09 4.90
CA GLU A 33 11.18 -24.61 6.27
C GLU A 33 11.15 -26.14 6.34
N ALA A 34 10.40 -26.79 5.44
CA ALA A 34 10.31 -28.24 5.38
C ALA A 34 11.58 -28.93 4.83
N ARG A 35 12.46 -28.18 4.16
CA ARG A 35 13.65 -28.72 3.45
C ARG A 35 14.98 -28.16 3.94
N ALA A 36 14.98 -27.10 4.74
CA ALA A 36 16.20 -26.42 5.14
C ALA A 36 16.96 -27.23 6.21
N THR A 37 18.20 -27.60 5.89
CA THR A 37 19.26 -27.79 6.88
C THR A 37 19.71 -26.42 7.41
N PRO A 38 20.19 -26.30 8.67
CA PRO A 38 20.26 -25.04 9.43
C PRO A 38 21.20 -23.94 8.91
N GLU A 39 21.78 -24.06 7.72
CA GLU A 39 23.01 -23.34 7.37
C GLU A 39 22.82 -22.01 6.61
N THR A 40 21.59 -21.57 6.31
CA THR A 40 21.37 -20.21 5.75
C THR A 40 20.15 -19.51 6.37
N LYS A 41 20.46 -18.56 7.27
CA LYS A 41 19.56 -17.79 8.15
C LYS A 41 18.82 -16.62 7.45
N ILE A 42 18.29 -16.80 6.25
CA ILE A 42 17.39 -15.76 5.71
C ILE A 42 16.01 -15.95 6.35
N ASP A 43 15.60 -15.00 7.19
CA ASP A 43 14.27 -14.99 7.78
C ASP A 43 13.25 -14.48 6.75
N VAL A 44 12.86 -15.39 5.85
CA VAL A 44 11.86 -15.11 4.80
C VAL A 44 10.53 -14.65 5.40
N ARG A 45 10.17 -15.12 6.60
CA ARG A 45 8.93 -14.68 7.28
C ARG A 45 9.02 -13.22 7.72
N ALA A 46 10.17 -12.78 8.22
CA ALA A 46 10.37 -11.37 8.56
C ALA A 46 10.22 -10.47 7.31
N HIS A 47 10.77 -10.89 6.17
CA HIS A 47 10.60 -10.15 4.92
C HIS A 47 9.15 -10.11 4.43
N ILE A 48 8.41 -11.22 4.51
CA ILE A 48 6.98 -11.27 4.19
C ILE A 48 6.19 -10.27 5.06
N LYS A 49 6.43 -10.26 6.37
CA LYS A 49 5.80 -9.29 7.29
C LYS A 49 6.15 -7.84 6.95
N SER A 50 7.39 -7.58 6.53
CA SER A 50 7.79 -6.25 6.10
C SER A 50 7.05 -5.81 4.82
N ILE A 51 6.79 -6.73 3.89
CA ILE A 51 6.00 -6.45 2.68
C ILE A 51 4.56 -6.10 3.04
N ASP A 52 3.94 -6.87 3.94
CA ASP A 52 2.57 -6.59 4.43
C ASP A 52 2.49 -5.18 5.06
N GLY A 53 3.48 -4.82 5.89
CA GLY A 53 3.55 -3.49 6.51
C GLY A 53 3.66 -2.34 5.50
N VAL A 54 4.45 -2.51 4.44
CA VAL A 54 4.55 -1.51 3.36
C VAL A 54 3.22 -1.38 2.60
N ALA A 55 2.54 -2.50 2.34
CA ALA A 55 1.23 -2.47 1.68
C ALA A 55 0.19 -1.69 2.51
N ASP A 56 0.21 -1.86 3.83
CA ASP A 56 -0.68 -1.11 4.74
C ASP A 56 -0.34 0.39 4.79
N GLU A 57 0.95 0.75 4.78
CA GLU A 57 1.38 2.15 4.72
C GLU A 57 0.93 2.83 3.43
N LEU A 58 1.07 2.15 2.27
CA LEU A 58 0.60 2.66 0.99
C LEU A 58 -0.91 2.94 1.00
N ARG A 59 -1.71 2.04 1.57
CA ARG A 59 -3.16 2.25 1.72
C ARG A 59 -3.48 3.41 2.66
N SER A 60 -2.73 3.54 3.76
CA SER A 60 -2.86 4.65 4.71
C SER A 60 -2.59 6.01 4.05
N VAL A 61 -1.54 6.11 3.24
CA VAL A 61 -1.23 7.32 2.46
C VAL A 61 -2.33 7.60 1.43
N ALA A 62 -2.77 6.59 0.69
CA ALA A 62 -3.86 6.73 -0.29
C ALA A 62 -5.18 7.21 0.35
N ALA A 63 -5.49 6.76 1.58
CA ALA A 63 -6.68 7.16 2.31
C ALA A 63 -6.65 8.64 2.74
N LYS A 64 -5.46 9.21 2.98
CA LYS A 64 -5.29 10.64 3.30
C LYS A 64 -5.47 11.54 2.08
N ILE A 65 -5.41 10.99 0.86
CA ILE A 65 -5.76 11.69 -0.37
C ILE A 65 -7.29 11.68 -0.51
N THR A 66 -7.94 12.51 0.31
CA THR A 66 -9.36 12.88 0.14
C THR A 66 -9.48 13.90 -0.97
N ASP A 67 -10.57 13.84 -1.74
CA ASP A 67 -10.94 14.90 -2.69
C ASP A 67 -11.08 16.22 -1.91
N THR A 68 -10.01 17.01 -1.85
CA THR A 68 -10.09 18.43 -1.52
C THR A 68 -10.76 19.13 -2.69
N ALA A 69 -12.06 18.86 -2.87
CA ALA A 69 -12.95 19.84 -3.44
C ALA A 69 -12.87 21.07 -2.52
N LEU A 70 -12.09 22.06 -2.95
CA LEU A 70 -12.06 23.39 -2.37
C LEU A 70 -13.50 23.81 -2.04
N PRO A 71 -13.79 24.36 -0.84
CA PRO A 71 -15.08 25.00 -0.65
C PRO A 71 -15.20 26.09 -1.71
N ALA A 72 -16.23 25.98 -2.54
CA ALA A 72 -16.56 26.98 -3.54
C ALA A 72 -16.50 28.35 -2.85
N THR A 73 -15.62 29.22 -3.34
CA THR A 73 -15.55 30.61 -2.92
C THR A 73 -16.92 31.22 -3.19
N SER A 74 -17.76 31.25 -2.15
CA SER A 74 -19.06 31.88 -2.19
C SER A 74 -18.78 33.38 -2.21
N ASN A 75 -18.52 33.90 -3.41
CA ASN A 75 -18.53 35.33 -3.69
C ASN A 75 -19.97 35.80 -3.50
N ARG A 76 -20.34 36.08 -2.24
CA ARG A 76 -21.53 36.87 -1.94
C ARG A 76 -21.26 38.30 -2.37
N GLN A 77 -21.57 38.55 -3.63
CA GLN A 77 -22.17 39.80 -4.07
C GLN A 77 -23.28 40.20 -3.08
N ILE A 78 -23.00 41.26 -2.33
CA ILE A 78 -23.94 42.25 -1.78
C ILE A 78 -23.04 43.48 -1.60
N ALA A 79 -22.76 44.31 -2.62
CA ALA A 79 -23.69 45.09 -3.43
C ALA A 79 -24.70 45.87 -2.58
N ARG A 80 -24.23 47.05 -2.16
CA ARG A 80 -24.96 48.26 -1.72
C ARG A 80 -25.46 48.31 -0.28
#